data_AF-A0A142X527-F1
#
_entry.id   AF-A0A142X527-F1
#
_cell.length_a   1.000
_cell.length_b   1.000
_cell.length_c   1.000
_cell.angle_alpha   90.00
_cell.angle_beta   90.00
_cell.angle_gamma   90.00
#
_symmetry.space_group_name_H-M   'P 1'
#
loop_
_entity.id
_entity.type
_entity.pdbx_description
1 polymer ?
#
loop_
_entity_poly.entity_id
_entity_poly.type
_entity_poly.pdbx_seq_one_letter_code
_entity_poly.pdbx_strand_id
1 'polypeptide(L)'
;MAVQSIRPDVSALSFMLYDRAMHPELFEGVCHKNLSTPTWAATISICHGGHVAAFRTLRGQLTEVAGHPTSEELPTRGQKVNFRIQAGREATIELPGPIRVHFSSHVDTVDPAVFTELNEELEADSRTAWMAYSFQSAQRLRPQPLSIIQVDAQPSSLLVNAFHTFPDNFAVLRTQSLYEIDGE
;
A
#
# COMPACT_ATOMS: atom_id res chain seq x y z
N MET A 1 -4.59 25.64 4.50
CA MET A 1 -4.29 25.06 5.82
C MET A 1 -3.69 23.68 5.56
N ALA A 2 -2.44 23.43 5.96
CA ALA A 2 -1.83 22.11 5.80
C ALA A 2 -2.38 21.21 6.91
N VAL A 3 -3.18 20.21 6.55
CA VAL A 3 -3.61 19.17 7.49
C VAL A 3 -2.35 18.45 7.93
N GLN A 4 -2.05 18.50 9.23
CA GLN A 4 -0.95 17.74 9.81
C GLN A 4 -1.30 16.26 9.68
N SER A 5 -0.61 15.56 8.78
CA SER A 5 -0.79 14.13 8.56
C SER A 5 -0.13 13.35 9.70
N ILE A 6 -0.89 13.00 10.72
CA ILE A 6 -0.47 12.05 11.75
C ILE A 6 -0.64 10.64 11.15
N ARG A 7 0.41 9.82 11.18
CA ARG A 7 0.32 8.40 10.80
C ARG A 7 -0.67 7.70 11.75
N PRO A 8 -1.52 6.80 11.26
CA PRO A 8 -2.32 5.96 12.13
C PRO A 8 -1.42 5.00 12.92
N ASP A 9 -1.92 4.50 14.05
CA ASP A 9 -1.22 3.48 14.82
C ASP A 9 -1.04 2.19 14.01
N VAL A 10 0.16 1.61 14.06
CA VAL A 10 0.52 0.41 13.30
C VAL A 10 -0.39 -0.80 13.60
N SER A 11 -0.97 -0.90 14.80
CA SER A 11 -1.90 -1.97 15.16
C SER A 11 -3.26 -1.88 14.46
N ALA A 12 -3.58 -0.68 13.94
CA ALA A 12 -4.83 -0.42 13.24
C ALA A 12 -4.72 -0.64 11.73
N LEU A 13 -3.60 -1.16 11.23
CA LEU A 13 -3.43 -1.47 9.81
C LEU A 13 -4.22 -2.70 9.40
N SER A 14 -4.76 -2.65 8.20
CA SER A 14 -5.56 -3.73 7.62
C SER A 14 -5.27 -3.89 6.15
N PHE A 15 -5.46 -5.11 5.67
CA PHE A 15 -5.50 -5.43 4.27
C PHE A 15 -6.95 -5.71 3.89
N MET A 16 -7.42 -5.04 2.84
CA MET A 16 -8.70 -5.31 2.22
C MET A 16 -8.53 -5.47 0.72
N LEU A 17 -9.24 -6.44 0.15
CA LEU A 17 -9.29 -6.65 -1.29
C LEU A 17 -10.75 -6.60 -1.75
N TYR A 18 -11.01 -5.77 -2.74
CA TYR A 18 -12.32 -5.60 -3.37
C TYR A 18 -12.27 -6.14 -4.81
N ASP A 19 -13.28 -6.89 -5.24
CA ASP A 19 -13.44 -7.37 -6.63
C ASP A 19 -14.04 -6.31 -7.58
N ARG A 20 -13.85 -5.04 -7.25
CA ARG A 20 -14.43 -3.91 -7.96
C ARG A 20 -13.54 -2.69 -7.88
N ALA A 21 -13.79 -1.74 -8.79
CA ALA A 21 -13.29 -0.39 -8.63
C ALA A 21 -13.94 0.29 -7.41
N MET A 22 -13.09 0.96 -6.64
CA MET A 22 -13.49 1.80 -5.51
C MET A 22 -13.22 3.26 -5.86
N HIS A 23 -14.06 4.18 -5.34
CA HIS A 23 -13.89 5.59 -5.66
C HIS A 23 -12.65 6.15 -4.94
N PRO A 24 -11.77 6.91 -5.61
CA PRO A 24 -10.52 7.40 -5.00
C PRO A 24 -10.71 8.27 -3.76
N GLU A 25 -11.85 8.95 -3.64
CA GLU A 25 -12.17 9.81 -2.49
C GLU A 25 -12.29 9.03 -1.17
N LEU A 26 -12.46 7.71 -1.23
CA LEU A 26 -12.59 6.85 -0.05
C LEU A 26 -11.28 6.65 0.71
N PHE A 27 -10.13 7.08 0.18
CA PHE A 27 -8.81 6.66 0.68
C PHE A 27 -7.81 7.79 0.96
N GLU A 28 -8.21 9.06 0.86
CA GLU A 28 -7.36 10.24 1.09
C GLU A 28 -5.93 10.10 0.54
N GLY A 29 -5.84 9.83 -0.77
CA GLY A 29 -4.56 9.66 -1.45
C GLY A 29 -3.76 10.96 -1.53
N VAL A 30 -2.51 10.93 -1.09
CA VAL A 30 -1.59 12.10 -1.10
C VAL A 30 -0.74 12.17 -2.37
N CYS A 31 -0.48 11.02 -2.99
CA CYS A 31 0.27 10.89 -4.23
C CYS A 31 -0.28 9.69 -5.00
N HIS A 32 -0.40 9.78 -6.31
CA HIS A 32 -0.80 8.65 -7.14
C HIS A 32 -0.03 8.62 -8.45
N LYS A 33 0.16 7.42 -9.00
CA LYS A 33 0.73 7.20 -10.32
C LYS A 33 -0.03 6.11 -11.05
N ASN A 34 -0.12 6.29 -12.37
CA ASN A 34 -0.77 5.34 -13.26
C ASN A 34 0.28 4.57 -14.04
N LEU A 35 -0.03 3.32 -14.34
CA LEU A 35 0.73 2.48 -15.24
C LEU A 35 -0.23 1.64 -16.07
N SER A 36 0.15 1.35 -17.31
CA SER A 36 -0.69 0.59 -18.22
C SER A 36 0.15 -0.19 -19.22
N THR A 37 -0.32 -1.37 -19.53
CA THR A 37 0.11 -2.23 -20.62
C THR A 37 -1.07 -2.40 -21.60
N PRO A 38 -0.89 -3.10 -22.73
CA PRO A 38 -2.02 -3.44 -23.60
C PRO A 38 -3.06 -4.36 -22.95
N THR A 39 -2.68 -5.13 -21.92
CA THR A 39 -3.50 -6.17 -21.29
C THR A 39 -4.15 -5.70 -19.98
N TRP A 40 -3.53 -4.74 -19.28
CA TRP A 40 -4.00 -4.27 -17.99
C TRP A 40 -3.60 -2.82 -17.71
N ALA A 41 -4.27 -2.21 -16.74
CA ALA A 41 -3.91 -0.90 -16.23
C ALA A 41 -4.04 -0.89 -14.71
N ALA A 42 -3.21 -0.09 -14.06
CA ALA A 42 -3.24 0.09 -12.63
C ALA A 42 -3.03 1.55 -12.22
N THR A 43 -3.65 1.92 -11.11
CA THR A 43 -3.43 3.19 -10.41
C THR A 43 -3.02 2.84 -9.00
N ILE A 44 -1.84 3.29 -8.61
CA ILE A 44 -1.33 3.10 -7.25
C ILE A 44 -1.31 4.47 -6.57
N SER A 45 -1.85 4.52 -5.36
CA SER A 45 -1.97 5.73 -4.55
C SER A 45 -1.32 5.49 -3.19
N ILE A 46 -0.46 6.41 -2.76
CA ILE A 46 0.01 6.48 -1.37
C ILE A 46 -1.06 7.17 -0.54
N CYS A 47 -1.36 6.58 0.61
CA CYS A 47 -2.31 7.07 1.61
C CYS A 47 -1.59 7.32 2.95
N HIS A 48 -2.26 8.02 3.86
CA HIS A 48 -1.73 8.38 5.17
C HIS A 48 -1.27 7.20 6.03
N GLY A 49 -1.83 6.00 5.82
CA GLY A 49 -1.46 4.78 6.57
C GLY A 49 -0.95 3.63 5.72
N GLY A 50 -0.63 3.86 4.44
CA GLY A 50 -0.26 2.77 3.53
C GLY A 50 -0.47 3.14 2.07
N HIS A 51 -1.12 2.26 1.31
CA HIS A 51 -1.40 2.48 -0.11
C HIS A 51 -2.68 1.79 -0.58
N VAL A 52 -3.13 2.21 -1.76
CA VAL A 52 -4.24 1.63 -2.50
C VAL A 52 -3.77 1.32 -3.91
N ALA A 53 -4.06 0.12 -4.40
CA ALA A 53 -3.77 -0.28 -5.77
C ALA A 53 -5.07 -0.70 -6.46
N ALA A 54 -5.54 0.13 -7.40
CA ALA A 54 -6.64 -0.20 -8.28
C ALA A 54 -6.08 -0.86 -9.53
N PHE A 55 -6.40 -2.13 -9.76
CA PHE A 55 -5.90 -2.92 -10.89
C PHE A 55 -7.06 -3.37 -11.76
N ARG A 56 -6.91 -3.27 -13.07
CA ARG A 56 -7.95 -3.67 -14.02
C ARG A 56 -7.37 -4.31 -15.28
N THR A 57 -8.10 -5.28 -15.80
CA THR A 57 -7.92 -5.89 -17.11
C THR A 57 -9.20 -5.68 -17.93
N LEU A 58 -9.24 -6.20 -19.16
CA LEU A 58 -10.49 -6.22 -19.94
C LEU A 58 -11.59 -7.07 -19.31
N ARG A 59 -11.24 -8.04 -18.46
CA ARG A 59 -12.15 -9.09 -17.96
C ARG A 59 -12.37 -9.06 -16.46
N GLY A 60 -11.70 -8.17 -15.74
CA GLY A 60 -11.78 -8.10 -14.30
C GLY A 60 -11.19 -6.80 -13.78
N GLN A 61 -11.57 -6.45 -12.56
CA GLN A 61 -11.01 -5.32 -11.85
C GLN A 61 -11.00 -5.63 -10.36
N LEU A 62 -10.08 -5.01 -9.65
CA LEU A 62 -9.96 -5.12 -8.21
C LEU A 62 -9.40 -3.83 -7.64
N THR A 63 -9.62 -3.66 -6.35
CA THR A 63 -8.94 -2.63 -5.56
C THR A 63 -8.37 -3.27 -4.32
N GLU A 64 -7.05 -3.19 -4.19
CA GLU A 64 -6.33 -3.49 -2.98
C GLU A 64 -6.21 -2.24 -2.11
N VAL A 65 -6.39 -2.42 -0.80
CA VAL A 65 -6.17 -1.40 0.22
C VAL A 65 -5.32 -2.02 1.31
N ALA A 66 -4.08 -1.57 1.42
CA ALA A 66 -3.15 -1.99 2.46
C ALA A 66 -2.82 -0.76 3.32
N GLY A 67 -3.44 -0.66 4.49
CA GLY A 67 -3.26 0.46 5.40
C GLY A 67 -4.41 0.65 6.38
N HIS A 68 -4.50 1.84 6.95
CA HIS A 68 -5.62 2.23 7.80
C HIS A 68 -6.81 2.68 6.94
N PRO A 69 -8.02 2.13 7.15
CA PRO A 69 -9.23 2.63 6.51
C PRO A 69 -9.54 4.05 7.01
N THR A 70 -9.62 5.03 6.11
CA THR A 70 -9.88 6.43 6.49
C THR A 70 -11.36 6.68 6.84
N SER A 71 -12.27 5.84 6.33
CA SER A 71 -13.69 5.86 6.68
C SER A 71 -14.04 4.67 7.57
N GLU A 72 -14.79 4.93 8.65
CA GLU A 72 -15.40 3.87 9.45
C GLU A 72 -16.47 3.07 8.68
N GLU A 73 -16.92 3.59 7.52
CA GLU A 73 -17.95 3.02 6.67
C GLU A 73 -17.38 2.63 5.29
N LEU A 74 -16.27 1.89 5.25
CA LEU A 74 -15.87 1.31 3.97
C LEU A 74 -16.96 0.36 3.45
N PRO A 75 -17.27 0.38 2.14
CA PRO A 75 -18.30 -0.47 1.58
C PRO A 75 -18.01 -1.95 1.85
N THR A 76 -18.99 -2.70 2.33
CA THR A 76 -18.85 -4.17 2.46
C THR A 76 -19.06 -4.89 1.12
N ARG A 77 -19.73 -4.23 0.16
CA ARG A 77 -20.04 -4.80 -1.14
C ARG A 77 -18.77 -5.01 -1.98
N GLY A 78 -18.54 -6.26 -2.37
CA GLY A 78 -17.41 -6.65 -3.20
C GLY A 78 -16.12 -6.88 -2.40
N GLN A 79 -16.16 -6.72 -1.07
CA GLN A 79 -15.05 -7.09 -0.21
C GLN A 79 -14.88 -8.62 -0.22
N LYS A 80 -13.71 -9.09 -0.65
CA LYS A 80 -13.35 -10.51 -0.67
C LYS A 80 -12.57 -10.91 0.55
N VAL A 81 -11.69 -10.03 1.00
CA VAL A 81 -10.81 -10.25 2.13
C VAL A 81 -10.74 -8.98 2.95
N ASN A 82 -10.70 -9.15 4.27
CA ASN A 82 -10.43 -8.11 5.24
C ASN A 82 -9.75 -8.75 6.45
N PHE A 83 -8.50 -8.39 6.71
CA PHE A 83 -7.79 -8.82 7.92
C PHE A 83 -6.85 -7.73 8.43
N ARG A 84 -6.54 -7.77 9.73
CA ARG A 84 -5.54 -6.90 10.35
C ARG A 84 -4.12 -7.33 9.98
N ILE A 85 -3.27 -6.36 9.70
CA ILE A 85 -1.83 -6.55 9.50
C ILE A 85 -1.19 -6.39 10.89
N GLN A 86 -0.68 -7.48 11.48
CA GLN A 86 -0.14 -7.48 12.84
C GLN A 86 1.38 -7.71 12.85
N ALA A 87 1.85 -8.96 12.80
CA ALA A 87 3.28 -9.30 12.74
C ALA A 87 3.72 -9.69 11.31
N GLY A 88 2.83 -10.37 10.60
CA GLY A 88 2.97 -10.69 9.19
C GLY A 88 1.78 -11.50 8.72
N ARG A 89 1.45 -11.38 7.42
CA ARG A 89 0.36 -12.11 6.79
C ARG A 89 0.74 -12.45 5.37
N GLU A 90 0.38 -13.65 4.96
CA GLU A 90 0.38 -14.07 3.57
C GLU A 90 -1.03 -14.48 3.18
N ALA A 91 -1.44 -14.13 1.97
CA ALA A 91 -2.73 -14.50 1.42
C ALA A 91 -2.61 -14.70 -0.09
N THR A 92 -3.19 -15.78 -0.59
CA THR A 92 -3.48 -15.95 -2.02
C THR A 92 -4.98 -15.84 -2.18
N ILE A 93 -5.43 -14.92 -3.02
CA ILE A 93 -6.83 -14.66 -3.30
C ILE A 93 -7.09 -14.92 -4.78
N GLU A 94 -7.94 -15.89 -5.05
CA GLU A 94 -8.47 -16.14 -6.38
C GLU A 94 -9.75 -15.32 -6.56
N LEU A 95 -9.74 -14.41 -7.52
CA LEU A 95 -10.92 -13.62 -7.87
C LEU A 95 -11.67 -14.29 -9.02
N PRO A 96 -13.01 -14.10 -9.12
CA PRO A 96 -13.73 -14.49 -10.32
C PRO A 96 -13.19 -13.76 -11.54
N GLY A 97 -12.60 -14.50 -12.49
CA GLY A 97 -11.94 -13.95 -13.67
C GLY A 97 -10.47 -14.39 -13.77
N PRO A 98 -9.67 -13.75 -14.63
CA PRO A 98 -8.29 -14.19 -14.88
C PRO A 98 -7.29 -13.67 -13.83
N ILE A 99 -7.74 -13.05 -12.72
CA ILE A 99 -6.83 -12.33 -11.83
C ILE A 99 -6.61 -13.13 -10.54
N ARG A 100 -5.36 -13.50 -10.28
CA ARG A 100 -4.91 -14.06 -9.00
C ARG A 100 -4.08 -13.02 -8.28
N VAL A 101 -4.33 -12.87 -6.97
CA VAL A 101 -3.60 -11.91 -6.13
C VAL A 101 -2.84 -12.68 -5.06
N HIS A 102 -1.53 -12.48 -5.00
CA HIS A 102 -0.72 -12.88 -3.86
C HIS A 102 -0.34 -11.64 -3.08
N PHE A 103 -0.57 -11.67 -1.78
CA PHE A 103 -0.24 -10.60 -0.87
C PHE A 103 0.62 -11.15 0.26
N SER A 104 1.71 -10.46 0.57
CA SER A 104 2.46 -10.65 1.79
C SER A 104 2.67 -9.31 2.49
N SER A 105 2.70 -9.35 3.82
CA SER A 105 2.99 -8.19 4.65
C SER A 105 3.79 -8.58 5.86
N HIS A 106 4.62 -7.65 6.33
CA HIS A 106 5.42 -7.80 7.53
C HIS A 106 5.53 -6.45 8.23
N VAL A 107 5.43 -6.46 9.57
CA VAL A 107 5.61 -5.26 10.39
C VAL A 107 6.80 -5.50 11.31
N ASP A 108 7.86 -4.74 11.08
CA ASP A 108 9.05 -4.74 11.93
C ASP A 108 8.92 -3.61 12.94
N THR A 109 8.92 -3.93 14.24
CA THR A 109 9.08 -2.94 15.31
C THR A 109 10.48 -3.08 15.87
N VAL A 110 11.23 -1.98 15.91
CA VAL A 110 12.64 -1.98 16.29
C VAL A 110 12.92 -0.90 17.33
N ASP A 111 14.10 -0.94 17.92
CA ASP A 111 14.53 0.11 18.84
C ASP A 111 14.69 1.46 18.13
N PRO A 112 14.51 2.60 18.82
CA PRO A 112 14.50 3.93 18.19
C PRO A 112 15.78 4.29 17.40
N ALA A 113 16.95 3.82 17.84
CA ALA A 113 18.21 4.05 17.14
C ALA A 113 18.23 3.31 15.79
N VAL A 114 17.85 2.03 15.80
CA VAL A 114 17.75 1.18 14.60
C VAL A 114 16.69 1.75 13.64
N PHE A 115 15.55 2.20 14.16
CA PHE A 115 14.52 2.84 13.35
C PHE A 115 15.05 4.08 12.62
N THR A 116 15.88 4.89 13.29
CA THR A 116 16.44 6.11 12.71
C THR A 116 17.35 5.78 11.53
N GLU A 117 18.25 4.82 11.71
CA GLU A 117 19.14 4.33 10.65
C GLU A 117 18.35 3.77 9.46
N LEU A 118 17.35 2.92 9.73
CA LEU A 118 16.49 2.35 8.69
C LEU A 118 15.69 3.44 7.94
N ASN A 119 15.20 4.46 8.64
CA ASN A 119 14.46 5.54 8.00
C ASN A 119 15.37 6.41 7.12
N GLU A 120 16.63 6.64 7.52
CA GLU A 120 17.63 7.34 6.69
C GLU A 120 18.00 6.54 5.43
N GLU A 121 18.12 5.22 5.55
CA GLU A 121 18.34 4.32 4.41
C GLU A 121 17.15 4.36 3.44
N LEU A 122 15.92 4.24 3.96
CA LEU A 122 14.71 4.36 3.15
C LEU A 122 14.57 5.75 2.50
N GLU A 123 14.94 6.82 3.19
CA GLU A 123 15.01 8.17 2.59
C GLU A 123 16.02 8.24 1.44
N ALA A 124 17.11 7.49 1.53
CA ALA A 124 18.05 7.37 0.42
C ALA A 124 17.44 6.65 -0.78
N ASP A 125 16.77 5.53 -0.54
CA ASP A 125 16.09 4.72 -1.56
C ASP A 125 14.91 5.44 -2.21
N SER A 126 14.25 6.34 -1.48
CA SER A 126 13.10 7.09 -1.99
C SER A 126 13.44 7.94 -3.21
N ARG A 127 14.73 8.29 -3.42
CA ARG A 127 15.20 9.11 -4.54
C ARG A 127 15.16 8.38 -5.89
N THR A 128 15.31 7.06 -5.89
CA THR A 128 15.26 6.22 -7.09
C THR A 128 13.97 5.43 -7.19
N ALA A 129 13.06 5.60 -6.22
CA ALA A 129 11.82 4.86 -6.17
C ALA A 129 10.85 5.22 -7.29
N TRP A 130 10.08 4.21 -7.72
CA TRP A 130 9.01 4.43 -8.67
C TRP A 130 8.00 5.47 -8.16
N MET A 131 7.66 5.44 -6.87
CA MET A 131 6.88 6.47 -6.22
C MET A 131 7.26 6.56 -4.74
N ALA A 132 7.46 7.78 -4.24
CA ALA A 132 7.69 8.00 -2.82
C ALA A 132 7.02 9.28 -2.34
N TYR A 133 6.72 9.33 -1.05
CA TYR A 133 6.15 10.50 -0.39
C TYR A 133 6.68 10.60 1.04
N SER A 134 7.21 11.78 1.38
CA SER A 134 7.57 12.13 2.76
C SER A 134 6.47 12.97 3.39
N PHE A 135 5.99 12.54 4.55
CA PHE A 135 4.95 13.22 5.30
C PHE A 135 5.57 14.28 6.22
N GLN A 136 4.88 15.40 6.37
CA GLN A 136 5.27 16.44 7.32
C GLN A 136 5.13 15.90 8.75
N SER A 137 6.23 15.81 9.49
CA SER A 137 6.21 15.50 10.92
C SER A 137 5.86 16.74 11.74
N ALA A 138 4.96 16.59 12.72
CA ALA A 138 4.67 17.63 13.71
C ALA A 138 5.88 17.90 14.64
N GLN A 139 6.78 16.92 14.78
CA GLN A 139 7.97 17.00 15.63
C GLN A 139 9.23 17.11 14.76
N ARG A 140 9.82 18.30 14.70
CA ARG A 140 11.02 18.59 13.87
C ARG A 140 12.26 17.73 14.17
N LEU A 141 12.30 17.09 15.34
CA LEU A 141 13.43 16.25 15.78
C LEU A 141 13.21 14.75 15.56
N ARG A 142 12.04 14.34 15.03
CA ARG A 142 11.74 12.95 14.71
C ARG A 142 11.95 12.71 13.21
N PRO A 143 12.37 11.49 12.81
CA PRO A 143 12.37 11.10 11.41
C PRO A 143 10.99 11.34 10.78
N GLN A 144 10.97 11.84 9.55
CA GLN A 144 9.73 12.05 8.82
C GLN A 144 9.14 10.69 8.43
N PRO A 145 7.83 10.47 8.54
CA PRO A 145 7.22 9.28 7.99
C PRO A 145 7.40 9.24 6.48
N LEU A 146 7.73 8.07 5.95
CA LEU A 146 8.00 7.85 4.53
C LEU A 146 7.08 6.74 4.00
N SER A 147 6.60 6.91 2.78
CA SER A 147 6.00 5.84 1.98
C SER A 147 6.79 5.70 0.68
N ILE A 148 7.20 4.48 0.35
CA ILE A 148 7.99 4.17 -0.83
C ILE A 148 7.35 2.99 -1.53
N ILE A 149 7.19 3.09 -2.84
CA ILE A 149 6.60 2.06 -3.68
C ILE A 149 7.52 1.82 -4.86
N GLN A 150 7.81 0.54 -5.09
CA GLN A 150 8.47 0.03 -6.28
C GLN A 150 7.48 -0.86 -7.03
N VAL A 151 7.59 -0.85 -8.36
CA VAL A 151 6.75 -1.70 -9.21
C VAL A 151 7.62 -2.43 -10.22
N ASP A 152 7.27 -3.68 -10.50
CA ASP A 152 7.74 -4.42 -11.66
C ASP A 152 6.51 -4.80 -12.51
N ALA A 153 6.46 -4.25 -13.71
CA ALA A 153 5.33 -4.35 -14.62
C ALA A 153 5.67 -5.26 -15.79
N GLN A 154 4.94 -6.37 -15.91
CA GLN A 154 5.09 -7.35 -16.97
C GLN A 154 3.78 -7.49 -17.77
N PRO A 155 3.80 -8.06 -18.98
CA PRO A 155 2.58 -8.22 -19.78
C PRO A 155 1.46 -9.00 -19.10
N SER A 156 1.79 -9.99 -18.27
CA SER A 156 0.84 -10.86 -17.57
C SER A 156 0.87 -10.72 -16.06
N SER A 157 1.62 -9.75 -15.51
CA SER A 157 1.66 -9.54 -14.07
C SER A 157 2.09 -8.14 -13.67
N LEU A 158 1.74 -7.76 -12.45
CA LEU A 158 2.24 -6.57 -11.78
C LEU A 158 2.68 -6.94 -10.38
N LEU A 159 3.94 -6.68 -10.04
CA LEU A 159 4.45 -6.76 -8.68
C LEU A 159 4.52 -5.35 -8.09
N VAL A 160 3.96 -5.16 -6.91
CA VAL A 160 4.02 -3.92 -6.13
C VAL A 160 4.70 -4.23 -4.80
N ASN A 161 5.85 -3.60 -4.56
CA ASN A 161 6.52 -3.63 -3.26
C ASN A 161 6.37 -2.27 -2.60
N ALA A 162 5.91 -2.23 -1.35
CA ALA A 162 5.77 -0.98 -0.61
C ALA A 162 6.39 -1.05 0.78
N PHE A 163 6.94 0.09 1.20
CA PHE A 163 7.50 0.34 2.51
C PHE A 163 6.81 1.58 3.10
N HIS A 164 6.32 1.47 4.33
CA HIS A 164 5.70 2.58 5.05
C HIS A 164 6.29 2.67 6.45
N THR A 165 6.89 3.81 6.79
CA THR A 165 7.47 4.06 8.12
C THR A 165 6.47 4.74 9.05
N PHE A 166 6.48 4.30 10.31
CA PHE A 166 5.63 4.76 11.41
C PHE A 166 6.53 5.20 12.58
N PRO A 167 7.06 6.43 12.56
CA PRO A 167 8.01 6.92 13.56
C PRO A 167 7.51 6.87 15.01
N ASP A 168 6.21 7.10 15.23
CA ASP A 168 5.60 7.07 16.57
C ASP A 168 5.55 5.65 17.16
N ASN A 169 5.54 4.64 16.30
CA ASN A 169 5.56 3.22 16.70
C ASN A 169 6.96 2.59 16.58
N PHE A 170 7.96 3.31 16.08
CA PHE A 170 9.28 2.76 15.68
C PHE A 170 9.15 1.53 14.77
N ALA A 171 8.19 1.60 13.83
CA ALA A 171 7.81 0.46 13.02
C ALA A 171 7.88 0.73 11.53
N VAL A 172 8.17 -0.32 10.75
CA VAL A 172 8.14 -0.31 9.29
C VAL A 172 7.21 -1.41 8.81
N LEU A 173 6.20 -1.03 8.03
CA LEU A 173 5.37 -1.95 7.27
C LEU A 173 6.03 -2.22 5.92
N ARG A 174 6.21 -3.49 5.61
CA ARG A 174 6.59 -3.99 4.28
C ARG A 174 5.42 -4.75 3.71
N THR A 175 5.07 -4.49 2.45
CA THR A 175 4.04 -5.23 1.72
C THR A 175 4.53 -5.60 0.34
N GLN A 176 4.11 -6.76 -0.14
CA GLN A 176 4.33 -7.20 -1.50
C GLN A 176 3.03 -7.76 -2.06
N SER A 177 2.62 -7.23 -3.21
CA SER A 177 1.39 -7.63 -3.89
C SER A 177 1.74 -8.03 -5.31
N LEU A 178 1.47 -9.27 -5.67
CA LEU A 178 1.61 -9.78 -7.04
C LEU A 178 0.21 -10.00 -7.62
N TYR A 179 -0.11 -9.24 -8.65
CA TYR A 179 -1.29 -9.45 -9.49
C TYR A 179 -0.86 -10.28 -10.68
N GLU A 180 -1.29 -11.54 -10.74
CA GLU A 180 -1.12 -12.39 -11.91
C GLU A 180 -2.38 -12.34 -12.76
N ILE A 181 -2.18 -12.30 -14.07
CA ILE A 181 -3.22 -12.48 -15.05
C ILE A 181 -2.99 -13.85 -15.68
N ASP A 182 -3.89 -14.79 -15.41
CA ASP A 182 -3.91 -16.06 -16.09
C ASP A 182 -4.09 -15.78 -17.60
N GLY A 183 -3.12 -16.27 -18.39
CA GLY A 183 -3.20 -16.22 -19.84
C GLY A 183 -4.36 -17.10 -20.32
N GLU A 184 -5.09 -16.64 -21.32
CA GLU A 184 -5.92 -17.54 -22.14
C GLU A 184 -5.06 -18.47 -22.99
#